data_AF-A0A944N667-F1
#
_entry.id   AF-A0A944N667-F1
#
_cell.length_a   1.000
_cell.length_b   1.000
_cell.length_c   1.000
_cell.angle_alpha   90.00
_cell.angle_beta   90.00
_cell.angle_gamma   90.00
#
_symmetry.space_group_name_H-M   'P 1'
#
loop_
_entity.id
_entity.type
_entity.pdbx_description
1 polymer ?
#
loop_
_entity_poly.entity_id
_entity_poly.type
_entity_poly.pdbx_seq_one_letter_code
_entity_poly.pdbx_strand_id
1 'polypeptide(L)'
;MLTAASLFFFTFTGWSAEDTVVYFALQYGNQDTGSPAPVVGTSDSYLSTLADTHGALNENREVSPKVLSFDFYKTSGSFASGFGLEVHSYSKSYSFENDSSSVNISAVGLLYGLNFYYRGDFWYPFIGFGTGNYSAKVQEQLTTGSSTTYGTVFG
;
A
#
# COMPACT_ATOMS: atom_id res chain seq x y z
N MET A 1 12.61 -11.95 -5.20
CA MET A 1 11.91 -10.79 -5.80
C MET A 1 11.54 -11.16 -7.23
N LEU A 2 10.26 -11.24 -7.56
CA LEU A 2 9.80 -11.42 -8.93
C LEU A 2 8.78 -10.29 -9.20
N THR A 3 9.25 -9.21 -9.81
CA THR A 3 8.41 -8.07 -10.19
C THR A 3 7.85 -8.37 -11.58
N ALA A 4 6.57 -8.73 -11.69
CA ALA A 4 5.88 -8.77 -12.97
C ALA A 4 5.31 -7.38 -13.25
N ALA A 5 6.14 -6.47 -13.77
CA ALA A 5 5.68 -5.17 -14.25
C ALA A 5 5.29 -5.33 -15.74
N SER A 6 3.99 -5.34 -16.02
CA SER A 6 3.50 -5.23 -17.40
C SER A 6 3.49 -3.76 -17.80
N LEU A 7 4.52 -3.35 -18.55
CA LEU A 7 4.70 -1.98 -19.01
C LEU A 7 4.02 -1.79 -20.37
N PHE A 8 2.87 -1.10 -20.38
CA PHE A 8 2.25 -0.66 -21.63
C PHE A 8 2.62 0.81 -21.87
N PHE A 9 3.44 1.06 -22.88
CA PHE A 9 3.72 2.42 -23.37
C PHE A 9 2.71 2.81 -24.44
N PHE A 10 1.95 3.87 -24.20
CA PHE A 10 1.24 4.60 -25.25
C PHE A 10 1.97 5.92 -25.48
N THR A 11 2.76 6.00 -26.55
CA THR A 11 3.41 7.24 -26.99
C THR A 11 2.56 7.89 -28.07
N PHE A 12 1.97 9.06 -27.79
CA PHE A 12 1.40 9.91 -28.83
C PHE A 12 2.44 10.94 -29.25
N THR A 13 3.17 10.68 -30.33
CA THR A 13 4.14 11.64 -30.88
C THR A 13 3.43 12.60 -31.82
N GLY A 14 3.06 13.78 -31.32
CA GLY A 14 2.88 14.96 -32.15
C GLY A 14 4.22 15.68 -32.25
N TRP A 15 4.59 16.21 -33.43
CA TRP A 15 5.87 16.88 -33.67
C TRP A 15 6.05 18.11 -32.75
N SER A 16 6.60 17.91 -31.56
CA SER A 16 7.07 18.92 -30.61
C SER A 16 8.01 18.24 -29.62
N ALA A 17 8.97 18.98 -29.06
CA ALA A 17 9.92 18.49 -28.04
C ALA A 17 9.27 18.17 -26.67
N GLU A 18 7.96 17.97 -26.68
CA GLU A 18 7.09 17.79 -25.53
C GLU A 18 6.16 16.61 -25.80
N ASP A 19 6.35 15.54 -25.04
CA ASP A 19 5.47 14.38 -25.07
C ASP A 19 4.60 14.36 -23.82
N THR A 20 3.34 13.98 -23.98
CA THR A 20 2.50 13.56 -22.86
C THR A 20 2.58 12.05 -22.76
N VAL A 21 3.00 11.55 -21.60
CA VAL A 21 3.14 10.13 -21.34
C VAL A 21 2.16 9.72 -20.26
N VAL A 22 1.46 8.62 -20.51
CA VAL A 22 0.62 7.95 -19.52
C VAL A 22 1.27 6.63 -19.17
N TYR A 23 1.44 6.41 -17.87
CA TYR A 23 2.04 5.22 -17.30
C TYR A 23 1.02 4.51 -16.41
N PHE A 24 0.96 3.19 -16.58
CA PHE A 24 0.12 2.32 -15.78
C PHE A 24 0.98 1.16 -15.28
N ALA A 25 0.92 0.88 -13.98
CA ALA A 25 1.65 -0.22 -13.39
C ALA A 25 0.83 -0.95 -12.33
N LEU A 26 1.02 -2.26 -12.29
CA LEU A 26 0.64 -3.10 -11.18
C LEU A 26 1.92 -3.59 -10.52
N GLN A 27 2.05 -3.30 -9.23
CA GLN A 27 3.23 -3.63 -8.43
C GLN A 27 2.82 -4.43 -7.20
N TYR A 28 3.76 -5.24 -6.70
CA TYR A 28 3.58 -6.03 -5.49
C TYR A 28 4.76 -5.77 -4.57
N GLY A 29 4.48 -5.55 -3.29
CA GLY A 29 5.50 -5.31 -2.26
C GLY A 29 5.46 -6.34 -1.14
N ASN A 30 6.37 -6.19 -0.18
CA ASN A 30 6.24 -6.75 1.15
C ASN A 30 6.32 -5.58 2.14
N GLN A 31 5.44 -5.56 3.13
CA GLN A 31 5.37 -4.51 4.13
C GLN A 31 5.17 -5.16 5.50
N ASP A 32 6.01 -4.81 6.46
CA ASP A 32 5.78 -5.18 7.86
C ASP A 32 4.77 -4.20 8.48
N THR A 33 3.62 -4.71 8.94
CA THR A 33 2.59 -3.92 9.62
C THR A 33 2.73 -3.92 11.13
N GLY A 34 3.67 -4.66 11.71
CA GLY A 34 3.92 -4.72 13.15
C GLY A 34 4.91 -3.66 13.65
N SER A 35 5.70 -3.10 12.74
CA SER A 35 6.64 -2.03 13.07
C SER A 35 5.93 -0.67 13.08
N PRO A 36 5.89 0.07 14.21
CA PRO A 36 5.37 1.43 14.23
C PRO A 36 6.16 2.31 13.26
N ALA A 37 5.46 3.06 12.40
CA ALA A 37 6.11 4.00 11.51
C ALA A 37 6.86 5.08 12.34
N PRO A 38 8.18 5.27 12.13
CA PRO A 38 8.94 6.28 12.84
C PRO A 38 8.26 7.65 12.72
N VAL A 39 8.08 8.36 13.84
CA VAL A 39 7.47 9.70 13.92
C VAL A 39 5.93 9.75 13.78
N VAL A 40 5.24 8.66 13.42
CA VAL A 40 3.77 8.67 13.18
C VAL A 40 2.98 8.01 14.32
N GLY A 41 3.53 7.00 15.03
CA GLY A 41 2.83 6.34 16.13
C GLY A 41 3.78 5.60 17.09
N THR A 42 3.39 5.48 18.36
CA THR A 42 4.24 4.92 19.44
C THR A 42 3.83 3.52 19.90
N SER A 43 2.78 2.92 19.35
CA SER A 43 2.27 1.64 19.83
C SER A 43 1.57 0.81 18.75
N ASP A 44 2.06 -0.41 18.51
CA ASP A 44 1.31 -1.51 17.88
C ASP A 44 0.41 -2.15 18.95
N SER A 45 -0.75 -1.54 19.20
CA SER A 45 -1.58 -1.93 20.36
C SER A 45 -2.70 -2.90 20.00
N TYR A 46 -3.33 -2.78 18.82
CA TYR A 46 -4.62 -3.45 18.59
C TYR A 46 -4.50 -4.99 18.60
N LEU A 47 -3.71 -5.57 17.69
CA LEU A 47 -3.57 -7.02 17.62
C LEU A 47 -2.75 -7.58 18.78
N SER A 48 -1.87 -6.78 19.39
CA SER A 48 -1.14 -7.14 20.61
C SER A 48 -2.08 -7.25 21.81
N THR A 49 -3.03 -6.33 21.95
CA THR A 49 -4.05 -6.36 23.02
C THR A 49 -4.95 -7.60 22.90
N LEU A 50 -5.31 -7.98 21.66
CA LEU A 50 -6.06 -9.21 21.44
C LEU A 50 -5.20 -10.45 21.76
N ALA A 51 -3.91 -10.42 21.46
CA ALA A 51 -3.01 -11.53 21.76
C ALA A 51 -2.85 -11.78 23.27
N ASP A 52 -2.91 -10.73 24.10
CA ASP A 52 -2.88 -10.86 25.57
C ASP A 52 -4.07 -11.67 26.10
N THR A 53 -5.19 -11.70 25.37
CA THR A 53 -6.42 -12.41 25.78
C THR A 53 -6.58 -13.76 25.07
N HIS A 54 -6.30 -13.82 23.77
CA HIS A 54 -6.58 -14.98 22.91
C HIS A 54 -5.34 -15.82 22.59
N GLY A 55 -4.16 -15.47 23.12
CA GLY A 55 -2.89 -16.16 22.87
C GLY A 55 -2.07 -15.49 21.77
N ALA A 56 -0.85 -15.97 21.54
CA ALA A 56 0.00 -15.41 20.51
C ALA A 56 -0.62 -15.61 19.11
N LEU A 57 -0.16 -14.82 18.15
CA LEU A 57 -0.60 -14.91 16.76
C LEU A 57 0.10 -16.05 16.05
N ASN A 58 -0.65 -16.83 15.27
CA ASN A 58 -0.08 -17.90 14.46
C ASN A 58 0.66 -17.35 13.22
N GLU A 59 0.28 -16.18 12.73
CA GLU A 59 0.82 -15.55 11.52
C GLU A 59 1.76 -14.38 11.85
N ASN A 60 2.75 -14.15 10.97
CA ASN A 60 3.62 -12.98 11.05
C ASN A 60 2.88 -11.67 10.70
N ARG A 61 3.55 -10.52 10.81
CA ARG A 61 2.98 -9.19 10.48
C ARG A 61 3.25 -8.72 9.04
N GLU A 62 3.83 -9.57 8.20
CA GLU A 62 4.20 -9.18 6.84
C GLU A 62 3.01 -9.30 5.87
N VAL A 63 2.64 -8.20 5.23
CA VAL A 63 1.60 -8.17 4.17
C VAL A 63 2.26 -7.98 2.82
N SER A 64 1.60 -8.44 1.76
CA SER A 64 2.00 -8.14 0.38
C SER A 64 1.00 -7.19 -0.26
N PRO A 65 1.23 -5.86 -0.20
CA PRO A 65 0.33 -4.90 -0.82
C PRO A 65 0.37 -5.04 -2.34
N LYS A 66 -0.80 -4.90 -2.94
CA LYS A 66 -0.96 -4.67 -4.37
C LYS A 66 -1.06 -3.18 -4.59
N VAL A 67 -0.24 -2.65 -5.48
CA VAL A 67 -0.20 -1.23 -5.81
C VAL A 67 -0.57 -1.08 -7.28
N LEU A 68 -1.62 -0.31 -7.52
CA LEU A 68 -2.04 0.09 -8.86
C LEU A 68 -1.67 1.57 -9.05
N SER A 69 -0.73 1.86 -9.93
CA SER A 69 -0.25 3.21 -10.19
C SER A 69 -0.73 3.69 -11.56
N PHE A 70 -1.18 4.94 -11.60
CA PHE A 70 -1.51 5.69 -12.81
C PHE A 70 -0.77 7.02 -12.75
N ASP A 71 0.17 7.24 -13.66
CA ASP A 71 0.90 8.49 -13.76
C ASP A 71 0.67 9.13 -15.11
N PHE A 72 0.48 10.45 -15.11
CA PHE A 72 0.54 11.25 -16.33
C PHE A 72 1.60 12.32 -16.16
N TYR A 73 2.54 12.38 -17.08
CA TYR A 73 3.60 13.38 -17.04
C TYR A 73 3.87 13.96 -18.41
N LYS A 74 4.20 15.25 -18.41
CA LYS A 74 4.66 15.99 -19.58
C LYS A 74 6.18 16.03 -19.56
N THR A 75 6.79 15.78 -20.70
CA THR A 75 8.23 15.93 -20.90
C THR A 75 8.53 17.28 -21.52
N SER A 76 9.65 17.88 -21.13
CA SER A 76 10.21 19.09 -21.73
C SER A 76 11.73 18.98 -21.70
N GLY A 77 12.32 18.63 -22.84
CA GLY A 77 13.74 18.29 -22.93
C GLY A 77 14.13 17.18 -21.95
N SER A 78 15.15 17.44 -21.12
CA SER A 78 15.65 16.49 -20.12
C SER A 78 14.82 16.44 -18.82
N PHE A 79 13.70 17.14 -18.73
CA PHE A 79 12.85 17.12 -17.54
C PHE A 79 11.49 16.53 -17.86
N ALA A 80 10.88 15.88 -16.87
CA ALA A 80 9.48 15.52 -16.92
C ALA A 80 8.80 15.87 -15.59
N SER A 81 7.56 16.32 -15.66
CA SER A 81 6.76 16.59 -14.48
C SER A 81 5.33 16.16 -14.70
N GLY A 82 4.68 15.67 -13.66
CA GLY A 82 3.37 15.09 -13.78
C GLY A 82 2.67 14.90 -12.46
N PHE A 83 1.59 14.14 -12.52
CA PHE A 83 0.80 13.76 -11.38
C PHE A 83 0.56 12.26 -11.41
N GLY A 84 0.65 11.67 -10.24
CA GLY A 84 0.46 10.24 -10.00
C GLY A 84 -0.73 9.98 -9.10
N LEU A 85 -1.38 8.86 -9.33
CA LEU A 85 -2.39 8.24 -8.48
C LEU A 85 -1.96 6.82 -8.18
N GLU A 86 -1.93 6.44 -6.92
CA GLU A 86 -1.64 5.07 -6.50
C GLU A 86 -2.74 4.53 -5.60
N VAL A 87 -3.24 3.36 -5.93
CA VAL A 87 -4.14 2.60 -5.07
C VAL A 87 -3.36 1.45 -4.46
N HIS A 88 -3.17 1.49 -3.15
CA HIS A 88 -2.54 0.43 -2.37
C HIS A 88 -3.63 -0.41 -1.73
N SER A 89 -3.49 -1.73 -1.75
CA SER A 89 -4.44 -2.60 -1.06
C SER A 89 -3.79 -3.85 -0.52
N TYR A 90 -4.21 -4.28 0.67
CA TYR A 90 -3.88 -5.59 1.21
C TYR A 90 -5.04 -6.15 2.02
N SER A 91 -5.05 -7.45 2.20
CA SER A 91 -5.93 -8.15 3.13
C SER A 91 -5.14 -9.25 3.80
N LYS A 92 -5.26 -9.37 5.12
CA LYS A 92 -4.58 -10.39 5.91
C LYS A 92 -5.48 -10.87 7.03
N SER A 93 -5.52 -12.19 7.19
CA SER A 93 -6.17 -12.85 8.32
C SER A 93 -5.13 -13.24 9.37
N TYR A 94 -5.54 -13.13 10.61
CA TYR A 94 -4.80 -13.48 11.81
C TYR A 94 -5.64 -14.45 12.63
N SER A 95 -5.01 -15.47 13.20
CA SER A 95 -5.61 -16.39 14.16
C SER A 95 -4.77 -16.43 15.44
N PHE A 96 -5.41 -16.76 16.55
CA PHE A 96 -4.77 -16.79 17.86
C PHE A 96 -4.60 -18.23 18.36
N GLU A 97 -3.57 -18.49 19.16
CA GLU A 97 -3.20 -19.84 19.59
C GLU A 97 -4.18 -20.48 20.59
N ASN A 98 -4.78 -19.71 21.50
CA ASN A 98 -5.51 -20.29 22.63
C ASN A 98 -6.97 -20.65 22.32
N ASP A 99 -7.53 -20.16 21.21
CA ASP A 99 -8.92 -20.39 20.85
C ASP A 99 -9.18 -20.24 19.33
N SER A 100 -10.45 -20.31 18.94
CA SER A 100 -10.88 -20.13 17.55
C SER A 100 -11.02 -18.67 17.11
N SER A 101 -10.45 -17.72 17.86
CA SER A 101 -10.54 -16.31 17.52
C SER A 101 -9.73 -16.00 16.28
N SER A 102 -10.24 -15.07 15.48
CA SER A 102 -9.54 -14.59 14.29
C SER A 102 -9.92 -13.15 13.97
N VAL A 103 -9.01 -12.46 13.30
CA VAL A 103 -9.19 -11.11 12.82
C VAL A 103 -8.75 -11.02 11.36
N ASN A 104 -9.61 -10.50 10.49
CA ASN A 104 -9.22 -10.10 9.14
C ASN A 104 -9.08 -8.59 9.07
N ILE A 105 -7.92 -8.12 8.61
CA ILE A 105 -7.66 -6.71 8.34
C ILE A 105 -7.50 -6.54 6.84
N SER A 106 -8.31 -5.66 6.28
CA SER A 106 -8.22 -5.23 4.89
C SER A 106 -8.00 -3.72 4.85
N ALA A 107 -6.97 -3.26 4.14
CA ALA A 107 -6.68 -1.85 4.01
C ALA A 107 -6.61 -1.44 2.55
N VAL A 108 -7.07 -0.22 2.28
CA VAL A 108 -6.98 0.44 0.97
C VAL A 108 -6.43 1.84 1.19
N GLY A 109 -5.32 2.15 0.52
CA GLY A 109 -4.75 3.49 0.45
C GLY A 109 -4.97 4.09 -0.93
N LEU A 110 -5.31 5.37 -0.97
CA LEU A 110 -5.27 6.19 -2.19
C LEU A 110 -4.26 7.31 -1.97
N LEU A 111 -3.14 7.22 -2.68
CA LEU A 111 -2.09 8.24 -2.68
C LEU A 111 -2.13 9.00 -3.99
N TYR A 112 -1.82 10.28 -3.93
CA TYR A 112 -1.75 11.14 -5.10
C TYR A 112 -0.75 12.26 -4.89
N GLY A 113 -0.08 12.65 -5.96
CA GLY A 113 1.02 13.60 -5.83
C GLY A 113 1.57 14.09 -7.14
N LEU A 114 2.47 15.06 -7.03
CA LEU A 114 3.25 15.59 -8.13
C LEU A 114 4.58 14.87 -8.21
N ASN A 115 4.95 14.51 -9.43
CA ASN A 115 6.11 13.68 -9.76
C ASN A 115 7.03 14.48 -10.68
N PHE A 116 8.32 14.56 -10.36
CA PHE A 116 9.34 15.26 -11.15
C PHE A 116 10.51 14.33 -11.45
N TYR A 117 10.88 14.23 -12.72
CA TYR A 117 11.94 13.36 -13.22
C TYR A 117 12.97 14.18 -13.96
N TYR A 118 14.24 13.86 -13.79
CA TYR A 118 15.30 14.25 -14.70
C TYR A 118 15.68 13.06 -15.58
N ARG A 119 15.84 13.31 -16.87
CA ARG A 119 16.12 12.35 -17.93
C ARG A 119 17.48 12.65 -18.56
N GLY A 120 18.53 12.67 -17.73
CA GLY A 120 19.91 12.80 -18.20
C GLY A 120 20.48 11.46 -18.68
N ASP A 121 21.54 11.49 -19.48
CA ASP A 121 22.09 10.28 -20.12
C ASP A 121 22.75 9.28 -19.15
N PHE A 122 23.26 9.75 -18.01
CA PHE A 122 23.98 8.94 -17.02
C PHE A 122 23.19 8.71 -15.72
N TRP A 123 22.20 9.55 -15.42
CA TRP A 123 21.47 9.52 -14.16
C TRP A 123 20.03 10.01 -14.32
N TYR A 124 19.09 9.25 -13.72
CA TYR A 124 17.65 9.46 -13.82
C TYR A 124 17.01 9.63 -12.43
N PRO A 125 17.28 10.73 -11.70
CA PRO A 125 16.66 10.96 -10.41
C PRO A 125 15.18 11.28 -10.55
N PHE A 126 14.46 10.90 -9.51
CA PHE A 126 13.05 11.16 -9.34
C PHE A 126 12.81 11.80 -7.97
N ILE A 127 11.92 12.78 -7.93
CA ILE A 127 11.36 13.32 -6.70
C ILE A 127 9.85 13.47 -6.84
N GLY A 128 9.12 12.98 -5.84
CA GLY A 128 7.67 13.08 -5.77
C GLY A 128 7.23 13.68 -4.45
N PHE A 129 6.19 14.52 -4.49
CA PHE A 129 5.52 15.05 -3.31
C PHE A 129 4.04 14.75 -3.43
N GLY A 130 3.50 14.06 -2.43
CA GLY A 130 2.11 13.65 -2.45
C GLY A 130 1.54 13.53 -1.06
N THR A 131 0.24 13.33 -1.03
CA THR A 131 -0.51 12.98 0.17
C THR A 131 -1.45 11.83 -0.19
N GLY A 132 -2.11 11.28 0.82
CA GLY A 132 -3.04 10.20 0.59
C GLY A 132 -3.91 9.96 1.80
N ASN A 133 -4.93 9.15 1.59
CA ASN A 133 -5.77 8.64 2.66
C ASN A 133 -5.65 7.13 2.67
N TYR A 134 -5.64 6.56 3.87
CA TYR A 134 -5.81 5.14 4.08
C TYR A 134 -7.14 4.91 4.77
N SER A 135 -7.81 3.84 4.38
CA SER A 135 -8.91 3.28 5.14
C SER A 135 -8.63 1.82 5.43
N ALA A 136 -9.02 1.38 6.61
CA ALA A 136 -8.91 0.01 7.07
C ALA A 136 -10.28 -0.51 7.49
N LYS A 137 -10.52 -1.78 7.17
CA LYS A 137 -11.63 -2.57 7.66
C LYS A 137 -11.05 -3.70 8.49
N VAL A 138 -11.51 -3.79 9.73
CA VAL A 138 -11.16 -4.87 10.66
C VAL A 138 -12.41 -5.69 10.90
N GLN A 139 -12.33 -6.99 10.67
CA GLN A 139 -13.40 -7.94 10.93
C GLN A 139 -12.93 -8.91 12.00
N GLU A 140 -13.70 -9.01 13.07
CA GLU A 140 -13.35 -9.78 14.25
C GLU A 140 -14.30 -10.96 14.41
N GLN A 141 -13.75 -12.09 14.80
CA GLN A 141 -14.47 -13.22 15.35
C GLN A 141 -13.73 -13.61 16.63
N LEU A 142 -14.25 -13.23 17.79
CA LEU A 142 -13.59 -13.43 19.08
C LEU A 142 -14.37 -14.44 19.93
N THR A 143 -13.68 -15.46 20.42
CA THR A 143 -14.24 -16.52 21.26
C THR A 143 -13.90 -16.26 22.72
N THR A 144 -14.87 -16.41 23.62
CA THR A 144 -14.66 -16.35 25.07
C THR A 144 -15.49 -17.43 25.74
N GLY A 145 -14.82 -18.45 26.28
CA GLY A 145 -15.47 -19.65 26.77
C GLY A 145 -16.19 -20.39 25.63
N SER A 146 -17.51 -20.55 25.74
CA SER A 146 -18.34 -21.20 24.72
C SER A 146 -19.05 -20.23 23.77
N SER A 147 -18.82 -18.92 23.90
CA SER A 147 -19.47 -17.88 23.11
C SER A 147 -18.51 -17.29 22.07
N THR A 148 -19.04 -16.94 20.90
CA THR A 148 -18.29 -16.27 19.82
C THR A 148 -19.01 -14.99 19.44
N THR A 149 -18.27 -13.88 19.44
CA THR A 149 -18.76 -12.54 19.07
C THR A 149 -18.15 -12.13 17.74
N TYR A 150 -18.95 -11.45 16.91
CA TYR A 150 -18.51 -10.93 15.61
C TYR A 150 -18.53 -9.40 15.62
N GLY A 151 -17.46 -8.80 15.13
CA GLY A 151 -17.27 -7.35 15.06
C GLY A 151 -16.86 -6.90 13.67
N THR A 152 -17.21 -5.68 13.29
CA THR A 152 -16.61 -5.00 12.14
C THR A 152 -16.37 -3.54 12.48
N VAL A 153 -15.14 -3.09 12.33
CA VAL A 153 -14.69 -1.73 12.59
C VAL A 153 -14.11 -1.16 11.30
N PHE A 154 -14.46 0.10 11.01
CA PHE A 154 -13.89 0.86 9.89
C PHE A 154 -13.09 2.04 10.44
N GLY A 155 -11.97 2.34 9.81
CA GLY A 155 -11.10 3.47 10.10
C GLY A 155 -10.42 4.01 8.86
#